data_AF-A0A0D6TCV3-F1
#
_entry.id   AF-A0A0D6TCV3-F1
#
_cell.length_a   1.000
_cell.length_b   1.000
_cell.length_c   1.000
_cell.angle_alpha   90.00
_cell.angle_beta   90.00
_cell.angle_gamma   90.00
#
_symmetry.space_group_name_H-M   'P 1'
#
loop_
_entity.id
_entity.type
_entity.pdbx_description
1 polymer ?
#
loop_
_entity_poly.entity_id
_entity_poly.type
_entity_poly.pdbx_seq_one_letter_code
_entity_poly.pdbx_strand_id
1 'polypeptide(L)'
;MFRAAMQAELGDAFGKCLFDDRGDGDAADILPKVLTALANWSVAPQRVRLLRIIIAERVRFPEIVTIYDSAFDRRIIKPLQALIDIWIDRGQIDVHDSDHSARQLAAMIMGQVQQRAMLTGYRFTKEELAACGQAASHLFLCRHTVIDNKVL
;
A
#
# COMPACT_ATOMS: atom_id res chain seq x y z
N MET A 1 -14.57 20.26 -17.43
CA MET A 1 -14.75 18.85 -17.79
C MET A 1 -13.61 17.96 -17.28
N PHE A 2 -12.34 18.17 -17.69
CA PHE A 2 -11.21 17.32 -17.27
C PHE A 2 -11.04 17.19 -15.74
N ARG A 3 -11.06 18.30 -15.00
CA ARG A 3 -10.94 18.28 -13.52
C ARG A 3 -12.03 17.45 -12.84
N ALA A 4 -13.29 17.58 -13.28
CA ALA A 4 -14.42 16.82 -12.73
C ALA A 4 -14.29 15.32 -13.05
N ALA A 5 -13.88 14.97 -14.28
CA ALA A 5 -13.59 13.58 -14.65
C ALA A 5 -12.42 13.00 -13.82
N MET A 6 -11.40 13.81 -13.52
CA MET A 6 -10.27 13.37 -12.70
C MET A 6 -10.62 13.17 -11.23
N GLN A 7 -11.49 14.01 -10.67
CA GLN A 7 -12.02 13.82 -9.32
C GLN A 7 -12.86 12.54 -9.22
N ALA A 8 -13.67 12.24 -10.26
CA ALA A 8 -14.43 11.00 -10.33
C ALA A 8 -13.50 9.77 -10.40
N GLU A 9 -12.49 9.78 -11.28
CA GLU A 9 -11.50 8.68 -11.38
C GLU A 9 -10.68 8.49 -10.10
N LEU A 10 -10.34 9.56 -9.38
CA LEU A 10 -9.73 9.47 -8.04
C LEU A 10 -10.69 8.84 -7.03
N GLY A 11 -11.96 9.23 -7.07
CA GLY A 11 -13.02 8.63 -6.26
C GLY A 11 -13.12 7.12 -6.51
N ASP A 12 -13.15 6.70 -7.76
CA ASP A 12 -13.26 5.29 -8.15
C ASP A 12 -11.99 4.50 -7.79
N ALA A 13 -10.80 5.06 -8.03
CA ALA A 13 -9.53 4.39 -7.74
C ALA A 13 -9.30 4.19 -6.23
N PHE A 14 -9.85 5.06 -5.37
CA PHE A 14 -9.74 4.98 -3.91
C PHE A 14 -11.08 4.64 -3.22
N GLY A 15 -12.07 4.17 -3.97
CA GLY A 15 -13.48 4.18 -3.56
C GLY A 15 -13.83 3.31 -2.35
N LYS A 16 -13.15 2.18 -2.17
CA LYS A 16 -13.20 1.41 -0.92
C LYS A 16 -11.86 1.54 -0.20
N CYS A 17 -11.89 1.74 1.12
CA CYS A 17 -10.66 1.62 1.88
C CYS A 17 -10.15 0.19 1.73
N LEU A 18 -8.86 0.08 1.43
CA LEU A 18 -8.24 -1.20 1.10
C LEU A 18 -8.15 -2.15 2.31
N PHE A 19 -8.33 -1.61 3.52
CA PHE A 19 -7.99 -2.27 4.78
C PHE A 19 -9.11 -2.28 5.83
N ASP A 20 -10.31 -1.78 5.51
CA ASP A 20 -11.41 -1.59 6.49
C ASP A 20 -11.81 -2.88 7.24
N ASP A 21 -11.59 -4.05 6.65
CA ASP A 21 -11.98 -5.35 7.23
C ASP A 21 -10.84 -6.08 7.99
N ARG A 22 -9.72 -5.40 8.30
CA ARG A 22 -8.46 -6.09 8.70
C ARG A 22 -7.84 -5.62 10.02
N GLY A 23 -8.63 -5.02 10.90
CA GLY A 23 -8.16 -4.44 12.17
C GLY A 23 -7.98 -5.41 13.34
N ASP A 24 -8.31 -6.69 13.20
CA ASP A 24 -8.18 -7.67 14.29
C ASP A 24 -7.44 -8.93 13.84
N GLY A 25 -6.51 -9.38 14.69
CA GLY A 25 -5.64 -10.53 14.45
C GLY A 25 -4.15 -10.22 14.54
N ASP A 26 -3.34 -11.29 14.48
CA ASP A 26 -1.90 -11.22 14.62
C ASP A 26 -1.22 -10.63 13.39
N ALA A 27 -0.18 -9.82 13.61
CA ALA A 27 0.60 -9.19 12.54
C ALA A 27 1.06 -10.18 11.47
N ALA A 28 1.49 -11.38 11.86
CA ALA A 28 1.93 -12.45 10.97
C ALA A 28 0.83 -12.96 10.03
N ASP A 29 -0.43 -12.95 10.48
CA ASP A 29 -1.57 -13.45 9.70
C ASP A 29 -2.22 -12.38 8.83
N ILE A 30 -2.18 -11.14 9.30
CA ILE A 30 -2.89 -10.01 8.69
C ILE A 30 -2.03 -9.28 7.68
N LEU A 31 -0.75 -9.02 8.00
CA LEU A 31 0.13 -8.22 7.14
C LEU A 31 0.30 -8.80 5.73
N PRO A 32 0.52 -10.11 5.51
CA PRO A 32 0.64 -10.64 4.15
C PRO A 32 -0.62 -10.43 3.32
N LYS A 33 -1.81 -10.55 3.94
CA LYS A 33 -3.09 -10.31 3.28
C LYS A 33 -3.17 -8.84 2.89
N VAL A 34 -2.89 -7.93 3.83
CA VAL A 34 -2.89 -6.47 3.66
C VAL A 34 -2.01 -6.06 2.48
N LEU A 35 -0.77 -6.55 2.44
CA LEU A 35 0.17 -6.24 1.37
C LEU A 35 -0.23 -6.88 0.03
N THR A 36 -0.83 -8.06 0.05
CA THR A 36 -1.41 -8.69 -1.17
C THR A 36 -2.55 -7.83 -1.73
N ALA A 37 -3.42 -7.30 -0.88
CA ALA A 37 -4.49 -6.40 -1.32
C ALA A 37 -3.91 -5.11 -1.94
N LEU A 38 -2.84 -4.57 -1.33
CA LEU A 38 -2.14 -3.41 -1.88
C LEU A 38 -1.49 -3.71 -3.24
N ALA A 39 -0.89 -4.88 -3.40
CA ALA A 39 -0.31 -5.31 -4.68
C ALA A 39 -1.40 -5.41 -5.76
N ASN A 40 -2.53 -6.07 -5.45
CA ASN A 40 -3.69 -6.18 -6.35
C ASN A 40 -4.25 -4.81 -6.75
N TRP A 41 -4.45 -3.92 -5.78
CA TRP A 41 -4.93 -2.58 -6.04
C TRP A 41 -3.96 -1.77 -6.91
N SER A 42 -2.64 -1.90 -6.66
CA SER A 42 -1.60 -1.14 -7.36
C SER A 42 -1.52 -1.44 -8.86
N VAL A 43 -1.97 -2.62 -9.27
CA VAL A 43 -2.00 -3.06 -10.69
C VAL A 43 -3.41 -3.09 -11.29
N ALA A 44 -4.43 -2.67 -10.54
CA ALA A 44 -5.80 -2.63 -11.05
C ALA A 44 -5.88 -1.74 -12.31
N PRO A 45 -6.66 -2.11 -13.34
CA PRO A 45 -6.71 -1.36 -14.60
C PRO A 45 -7.03 0.12 -14.44
N GLN A 46 -7.98 0.45 -13.55
CA GLN A 46 -8.38 1.82 -13.23
C GLN A 46 -7.22 2.58 -12.58
N ARG A 47 -6.49 1.91 -11.66
CA ARG A 47 -5.34 2.47 -10.95
C ARG A 47 -4.19 2.80 -11.90
N VAL A 48 -3.85 1.88 -12.80
CA VAL A 48 -2.80 2.07 -13.81
C VAL A 48 -3.19 3.18 -14.78
N ARG A 49 -4.45 3.21 -15.23
CA ARG A 49 -4.97 4.29 -16.10
C ARG A 49 -4.85 5.66 -15.42
N LEU A 50 -5.30 5.77 -14.18
CA LEU A 50 -5.22 6.99 -13.38
C LEU A 50 -3.78 7.52 -13.28
N LEU A 51 -2.81 6.66 -12.96
CA LEU A 51 -1.41 7.07 -12.86
C LEU A 51 -0.83 7.56 -14.18
N ARG A 52 -1.15 6.88 -15.29
CA ARG A 52 -0.70 7.32 -16.62
C ARG A 52 -1.23 8.71 -16.94
N ILE A 53 -2.50 8.98 -16.64
CA ILE A 53 -3.10 10.31 -16.86
C ILE A 53 -2.44 11.35 -15.96
N ILE A 54 -2.29 11.08 -14.66
CA ILE A 54 -1.62 12.01 -13.73
C ILE A 54 -0.20 12.34 -14.21
N ILE A 55 0.57 11.33 -14.61
CA ILE A 55 1.95 11.52 -15.09
C ILE A 55 1.98 12.34 -16.38
N ALA A 56 1.08 12.04 -17.34
CA ALA A 56 1.02 12.75 -18.62
C ALA A 56 0.57 14.21 -18.46
N GLU A 57 -0.34 14.48 -17.53
CA GLU A 57 -1.05 15.76 -17.43
C GLU A 57 -0.52 16.66 -16.30
N ARG A 58 0.43 16.18 -15.47
CA ARG A 58 0.94 16.93 -14.30
C ARG A 58 1.47 18.34 -14.60
N VAL A 59 2.02 18.57 -15.79
CA VAL A 59 2.55 19.89 -16.18
C VAL A 59 1.40 20.87 -16.43
N ARG A 60 0.29 20.38 -16.99
CA ARG A 60 -0.87 21.19 -17.35
C ARG A 60 -1.84 21.37 -16.18
N PHE A 61 -1.92 20.38 -15.30
CA PHE A 61 -2.83 20.35 -14.14
C PHE A 61 -2.06 19.95 -12.87
N PRO A 62 -1.12 20.76 -12.36
CA PRO A 62 -0.26 20.40 -11.24
C PRO A 62 -1.02 20.08 -9.94
N GLU A 63 -2.20 20.68 -9.74
CA GLU A 63 -3.04 20.43 -8.57
C GLU A 63 -3.47 18.97 -8.44
N ILE A 64 -3.50 18.21 -9.55
CA ILE A 64 -3.91 16.81 -9.52
C ILE A 64 -2.91 15.95 -8.75
N VAL A 65 -1.64 16.33 -8.77
CA VAL A 65 -0.57 15.61 -8.05
C VAL A 65 -0.78 15.77 -6.55
N THR A 66 -1.06 16.99 -6.09
CA THR A 66 -1.32 17.28 -4.67
C THR A 66 -2.57 16.55 -4.16
N ILE A 67 -3.65 16.55 -4.96
CA ILE A 67 -4.89 15.83 -4.59
C ILE A 67 -4.61 14.33 -4.51
N TYR A 68 -3.90 13.79 -5.49
CA TYR A 68 -3.55 12.38 -5.53
C TYR A 68 -2.64 11.97 -4.37
N ASP A 69 -1.61 12.76 -4.06
CA ASP A 69 -0.69 12.51 -2.94
C ASP A 69 -1.42 12.55 -1.60
N SER A 70 -2.28 13.55 -1.39
CA SER A 70 -3.14 13.65 -0.20
C SER A 70 -4.10 12.46 -0.08
N ALA A 71 -4.67 12.00 -1.21
CA ALA A 71 -5.52 10.82 -1.23
C ALA A 71 -4.72 9.54 -0.90
N PHE A 72 -3.50 9.42 -1.43
CA PHE A 72 -2.62 8.30 -1.16
C PHE A 72 -2.22 8.22 0.32
N ASP A 73 -1.82 9.34 0.91
CA ASP A 73 -1.49 9.42 2.34
C ASP A 73 -2.68 8.99 3.20
N ARG A 74 -3.85 9.61 2.98
CA ARG A 74 -5.06 9.34 3.77
C ARG A 74 -5.61 7.92 3.60
N ARG A 75 -5.54 7.35 2.40
CA ARG A 75 -6.23 6.08 2.06
C ARG A 75 -5.33 4.87 2.13
N ILE A 76 -4.00 5.05 2.08
CA ILE A 76 -3.04 3.96 2.08
C ILE A 76 -2.10 4.05 3.27
N ILE A 77 -1.39 5.18 3.42
CA ILE A 77 -0.35 5.31 4.45
C ILE A 77 -0.95 5.33 5.85
N LYS A 78 -1.94 6.19 6.11
CA LYS A 78 -2.54 6.32 7.44
C LYS A 78 -3.22 5.04 7.96
N PRO A 79 -3.98 4.29 7.13
CA PRO A 79 -4.50 2.99 7.56
C PRO A 79 -3.41 1.95 7.84
N LEU A 80 -2.35 1.89 7.04
CA LEU A 80 -1.22 0.98 7.30
C LEU A 80 -0.49 1.36 8.60
N GLN A 81 -0.27 2.65 8.83
CA GLN A 81 0.29 3.16 10.07
C GLN A 81 -0.55 2.72 11.27
N ALA A 82 -1.88 2.90 11.21
CA ALA A 82 -2.78 2.53 12.29
C ALA A 82 -2.73 1.02 12.61
N LEU A 83 -2.57 0.14 11.62
CA LEU A 83 -2.38 -1.29 11.85
C LEU A 83 -1.06 -1.58 12.56
N ILE A 84 0.03 -0.92 12.16
CA ILE A 84 1.34 -1.06 12.80
C ILE A 84 1.28 -0.58 14.24
N ASP A 85 0.65 0.58 14.51
CA ASP A 85 0.46 1.10 15.86
C ASP A 85 -0.28 0.10 16.75
N ILE A 86 -1.37 -0.51 16.25
CA ILE A 86 -2.10 -1.56 16.99
C ILE A 86 -1.20 -2.74 17.35
N TRP A 87 -0.33 -3.20 16.44
CA TRP A 87 0.57 -4.31 16.71
C TRP A 87 1.71 -3.95 17.67
N ILE A 88 2.20 -2.71 17.63
CA ILE A 88 3.16 -2.18 18.60
C ILE A 88 2.51 -2.13 19.99
N ASP A 89 1.30 -1.57 20.10
CA ASP A 89 0.57 -1.44 21.37
C ASP A 89 0.25 -2.81 21.99
N ARG A 90 0.01 -3.82 21.15
CA ARG A 90 -0.21 -5.22 21.58
C ARG A 90 1.10 -5.99 21.85
N GLY A 91 2.26 -5.39 21.64
CA GLY A 91 3.57 -6.04 21.80
C GLY A 91 3.85 -7.16 20.79
N GLN A 92 3.16 -7.19 19.65
CA GLN A 92 3.35 -8.20 18.60
C GLN A 92 4.60 -7.91 17.74
N ILE A 93 5.01 -6.64 17.69
CA ILE A 93 6.22 -6.16 17.02
C ILE A 93 6.88 -5.07 17.88
N ASP A 94 8.17 -4.85 17.67
CA ASP A 94 8.97 -3.85 18.39
C ASP A 94 8.48 -2.42 18.12
N VAL A 95 8.62 -1.54 19.12
CA VAL A 95 8.33 -0.10 18.99
C VAL A 95 9.27 0.55 17.96
N HIS A 96 8.71 1.24 16.98
CA HIS A 96 9.45 1.99 15.96
C HIS A 96 8.57 3.08 15.32
N ASP A 97 9.11 3.84 14.37
CA ASP A 97 8.35 4.84 13.60
C ASP A 97 7.38 4.17 12.61
N SER A 98 6.11 4.10 12.99
CA SER A 98 5.06 3.45 12.23
C SER A 98 4.69 4.17 10.93
N ASP A 99 4.79 5.51 10.86
CA ASP A 99 4.55 6.27 9.63
C ASP A 99 5.63 5.95 8.60
N HIS A 100 6.90 5.95 9.03
CA HIS A 100 8.01 5.59 8.16
C HIS A 100 7.88 4.15 7.64
N SER A 101 7.59 3.20 8.51
CA SER A 101 7.37 1.79 8.14
C SER A 101 6.20 1.61 7.16
N ALA A 102 5.08 2.31 7.38
CA ALA A 102 3.94 2.27 6.46
C ALA A 102 4.33 2.75 5.05
N ARG A 103 5.12 3.83 4.95
CA ARG A 103 5.64 4.34 3.67
C ARG A 103 6.59 3.34 3.01
N GLN A 104 7.50 2.73 3.78
CA GLN A 104 8.42 1.73 3.26
C GLN A 104 7.69 0.49 2.71
N LEU A 105 6.72 -0.03 3.45
CA LEU A 105 5.88 -1.15 3.01
C LEU A 105 5.14 -0.83 1.71
N ALA A 106 4.53 0.34 1.62
CA ALA A 106 3.82 0.77 0.42
C ALA A 106 4.76 0.91 -0.79
N ALA A 107 5.93 1.54 -0.59
CA ALA A 107 6.95 1.70 -1.63
C ALA A 107 7.48 0.35 -2.13
N MET A 108 7.76 -0.59 -1.22
CA MET A 108 8.25 -1.92 -1.55
C MET A 108 7.25 -2.69 -2.43
N ILE A 109 5.96 -2.70 -2.06
CA ILE A 109 4.93 -3.36 -2.87
C ILE A 109 4.79 -2.70 -4.23
N MET A 110 4.65 -1.37 -4.28
CA MET A 110 4.48 -0.65 -5.54
C MET A 110 5.68 -0.80 -6.47
N GLY A 111 6.89 -0.73 -5.93
CA GLY A 111 8.13 -0.89 -6.70
C GLY A 111 8.23 -2.24 -7.40
N GLN A 112 7.69 -3.31 -6.78
CA GLN A 112 7.73 -4.66 -7.36
C GLN A 112 6.73 -4.86 -8.51
N VAL A 113 5.54 -4.26 -8.44
CA VAL A 113 4.45 -4.59 -9.36
C VAL A 113 4.07 -3.45 -10.31
N GLN A 114 4.09 -2.21 -9.84
CA GLN A 114 3.44 -1.10 -10.54
C GLN A 114 4.20 -0.64 -11.77
N GLN A 115 5.53 -0.58 -11.72
CA GLN A 115 6.35 -0.17 -12.86
C GLN A 115 6.15 -1.12 -14.06
N ARG A 116 6.19 -2.44 -13.83
CA ARG A 116 5.99 -3.43 -14.88
C ARG A 116 4.58 -3.34 -15.48
N ALA A 117 3.55 -3.21 -14.64
CA ALA A 117 2.18 -3.00 -15.10
C ALA A 117 2.04 -1.70 -15.92
N MET A 118 2.65 -0.60 -15.48
CA MET A 118 2.56 0.70 -16.16
C MET A 118 3.32 0.72 -17.50
N LEU A 119 4.52 0.15 -17.57
CA LEU A 119 5.39 0.28 -18.74
C LEU A 119 5.10 -0.78 -19.81
N THR A 120 4.80 -2.01 -19.43
CA THR A 120 4.61 -3.11 -20.39
C THR A 120 3.17 -3.59 -20.50
N GLY A 121 2.29 -3.16 -19.59
CA GLY A 121 0.94 -3.71 -19.49
C GLY A 121 0.91 -5.15 -18.96
N TYR A 122 1.98 -5.61 -18.31
CA TYR A 122 2.04 -6.94 -17.72
C TYR A 122 0.87 -7.16 -16.77
N ARG A 123 0.21 -8.31 -16.92
CA ARG A 123 -0.90 -8.73 -16.07
C ARG A 123 -0.40 -9.79 -15.11
N PHE A 124 -0.29 -9.40 -13.84
CA PHE A 124 0.11 -10.32 -12.79
C PHE A 124 -1.00 -11.34 -12.50
N THR A 125 -0.62 -12.58 -12.19
CA THR A 125 -1.54 -13.56 -11.62
C THR A 125 -1.82 -13.25 -10.15
N LYS A 126 -2.87 -13.86 -9.58
CA LYS A 126 -3.18 -13.70 -8.16
C LYS A 126 -2.06 -14.26 -7.28
N GLU A 127 -1.44 -15.34 -7.73
CA GLU A 127 -0.35 -16.04 -7.04
C GLU A 127 0.92 -15.17 -7.01
N GLU A 128 1.27 -14.49 -8.11
CA GLU A 128 2.39 -13.55 -8.14
C GLU A 128 2.19 -12.38 -7.16
N LEU A 129 0.98 -11.82 -7.11
CA LEU A 129 0.66 -10.72 -6.20
C LEU A 129 0.63 -11.16 -4.74
N ALA A 130 0.16 -12.39 -4.47
CA ALA A 130 0.21 -12.99 -3.15
C ALA A 130 1.66 -13.25 -2.71
N ALA A 131 2.50 -13.79 -3.59
CA ALA A 131 3.92 -14.02 -3.31
C ALA A 131 4.65 -12.70 -3.00
N CYS A 132 4.34 -11.63 -3.74
CA CYS A 132 4.83 -10.28 -3.46
C CYS A 132 4.44 -9.81 -2.04
N GLY A 133 3.16 -9.93 -1.68
CA GLY A 133 2.68 -9.56 -0.35
C GLY A 133 3.31 -10.37 0.78
N GLN A 134 3.47 -11.68 0.58
CA GLN A 134 4.12 -12.59 1.53
C GLN A 134 5.60 -12.23 1.75
N ALA A 135 6.35 -12.04 0.68
CA ALA A 135 7.78 -11.71 0.76
C ALA A 135 8.02 -10.37 1.48
N ALA A 136 7.24 -9.34 1.14
CA ALA A 136 7.31 -8.04 1.78
C ALA A 136 6.94 -8.10 3.27
N SER A 137 5.91 -8.88 3.63
CA SER A 137 5.52 -9.08 5.02
C SER A 137 6.61 -9.78 5.82
N HIS A 138 7.22 -10.82 5.24
CA HIS A 138 8.30 -11.55 5.87
C HIS A 138 9.50 -10.64 6.17
N LEU A 139 9.92 -9.81 5.21
CA LEU A 139 11.02 -8.85 5.40
C LEU A 139 10.74 -7.86 6.53
N PHE A 140 9.52 -7.33 6.60
CA PHE A 140 9.11 -6.41 7.66
C PHE A 140 9.10 -7.09 9.02
N LEU A 141 8.46 -8.25 9.13
CA LEU A 141 8.34 -8.97 10.39
C LEU A 141 9.72 -9.42 10.90
N CYS A 142 10.60 -9.98 10.06
CA CYS A 142 11.95 -10.34 10.49
C CYS A 142 12.75 -9.15 11.06
N ARG A 143 12.46 -7.92 10.64
CA ARG A 143 13.12 -6.72 11.16
C ARG A 143 12.56 -6.25 12.50
N HIS A 144 11.28 -6.54 12.78
CA HIS A 144 10.53 -5.97 13.91
C HIS A 144 9.95 -7.02 14.87
N THR A 145 10.21 -8.30 14.65
CA THR A 145 9.86 -9.34 15.63
C THR A 145 10.72 -9.19 16.86
N VAL A 146 10.06 -9.18 18.02
CA VAL A 146 10.70 -9.27 19.34
C VAL A 146 11.60 -10.50 19.34
N ILE A 147 12.92 -10.30 19.29
CA ILE A 147 13.86 -11.39 19.57
C ILE A 147 13.67 -11.68 21.06
N ASP A 148 13.07 -12.83 21.37
CA ASP A 148 12.98 -13.36 22.73
C ASP A 148 14.42 -13.66 23.20
N ASN A 149 15.14 -12.61 23.60
CA ASN A 149 16.39 -12.72 24.35
C ASN A 149 16.01 -13.18 25.75
N LYS A 150 15.55 -14.43 25.87
CA LYS A 150 15.63 -15.16 27.12
C LYS A 150 17.11 -15.41 27.39
N VAL A 151 17.63 -14.48 28.18
CA VAL A 151 18.89 -14.52 28.89
C VAL A 151 19.15 -15.93 29.43
N LEU A 152 20.33 -16.46 29.09
CA LEU A 152 20.95 -17.66 29.66
C LEU A 152 21.10 -17.55 31.18
#